data_AF-A0AAU0L9T5-F1
#
_entry.id   AF-A0AAU0L9T5-F1
#
_cell.length_a   1.000
_cell.length_b   1.000
_cell.length_c   1.000
_cell.angle_alpha   90.00
_cell.angle_beta   90.00
_cell.angle_gamma   90.00
#
_symmetry.space_group_name_H-M   'P 1'
#
loop_
_entity.id
_entity.type
_entity.pdbx_description
1 polymer ?
#
loop_
_entity_poly.entity_id
_entity_poly.type
_entity_poly.pdbx_seq_one_letter_code
_entity_poly.pdbx_strand_id
1 'polypeptide(L)'
;MEQTKLGSFIEACINTAIGFMVTLALTPVVYPLFGHAFTLSQNLGISAIFTVVSIARGYVIRRWANARIRRAAYRLARAQRPTGHKEST
;
A
#
# COMPACT_ATOMS: atom_id res chain seq x y z
N MET A 1 10.23 -4.66 -20.27
CA MET A 1 10.81 -5.13 -18.99
C MET A 1 9.79 -6.06 -18.37
N GLU A 2 10.02 -7.36 -18.44
CA GLU A 2 9.14 -8.31 -17.73
C GLU A 2 9.55 -8.35 -16.26
N GLN A 3 8.56 -8.24 -15.38
CA GLN A 3 8.74 -8.51 -13.97
C GLN A 3 9.15 -9.97 -13.80
N THR A 4 10.21 -10.24 -13.04
CA THR A 4 10.67 -11.62 -12.82
C THR A 4 9.59 -12.42 -12.08
N LYS A 5 9.42 -13.71 -12.41
CA LYS A 5 8.44 -14.58 -11.73
C LYS A 5 8.58 -14.56 -10.20
N LEU A 6 9.83 -14.55 -9.73
CA LEU A 6 10.17 -14.45 -8.31
C LEU A 6 9.80 -13.08 -7.72
N GLY A 7 9.96 -12.00 -8.49
CA GLY A 7 9.52 -10.66 -8.11
C GLY A 7 8.00 -10.57 -7.93
N SER A 8 7.22 -11.08 -8.88
CA SER A 8 5.75 -11.11 -8.77
C SER A 8 5.28 -11.94 -7.56
N PHE A 9 5.95 -13.04 -7.26
CA PHE A 9 5.65 -13.86 -6.08
C PHE A 9 5.88 -13.09 -4.78
N ILE A 10 7.04 -12.44 -4.62
CA ILE A 10 7.35 -11.63 -3.44
C ILE A 10 6.34 -10.48 -3.30
N GLU A 11 5.98 -9.81 -4.38
CA GLU A 11 4.97 -8.74 -4.36
C GLU A 11 3.61 -9.25 -3.88
N ALA A 12 3.18 -10.42 -4.36
CA ALA A 12 1.95 -11.07 -3.91
C ALA A 12 2.02 -11.43 -2.41
N CYS A 13 3.15 -11.95 -1.93
CA CYS A 13 3.37 -12.23 -0.51
C CYS A 13 3.28 -10.97 0.34
N ILE A 14 3.90 -9.86 -0.09
CA ILE A 14 3.86 -8.59 0.62
C ILE A 14 2.42 -8.05 0.68
N ASN A 15 1.70 -8.02 -0.45
CA ASN A 15 0.30 -7.58 -0.47
C ASN A 15 -0.59 -8.43 0.43
N THR A 16 -0.38 -9.75 0.43
CA THR A 16 -1.10 -10.68 1.31
C THR A 16 -0.77 -10.44 2.77
N ALA A 17 0.50 -10.30 3.13
CA ALA A 17 0.94 -10.06 4.51
C ALA A 17 0.38 -8.76 5.06
N ILE A 18 0.39 -7.67 4.28
CA ILE A 18 -0.22 -6.41 4.69
C ILE A 18 -1.72 -6.57 4.87
N GLY A 19 -2.40 -7.25 3.93
CA GLY A 19 -3.83 -7.53 4.06
C GLY A 19 -4.17 -8.33 5.32
N PHE A 20 -3.38 -9.36 5.62
CA PHE A 20 -3.51 -10.19 6.80
C PHE A 20 -3.34 -9.38 8.10
N MET A 21 -2.29 -8.56 8.19
CA MET A 21 -2.05 -7.73 9.38
C MET A 21 -3.15 -6.70 9.61
N VAL A 22 -3.66 -6.08 8.54
CA VAL A 22 -4.80 -5.17 8.62
C VAL A 22 -6.04 -5.91 9.12
N THR A 23 -6.34 -7.08 8.57
CA THR A 23 -7.46 -7.91 9.02
C THR A 23 -7.32 -8.32 10.48
N LEU A 24 -6.14 -8.78 10.91
CA LEU A 24 -5.86 -9.13 12.30
C LEU A 24 -6.10 -7.96 13.26
N ALA A 25 -5.73 -6.73 12.86
CA ALA A 25 -5.97 -5.54 13.68
C ALA A 25 -7.45 -5.12 13.68
N LEU A 26 -8.16 -5.33 12.56
CA LEU A 26 -9.56 -4.91 12.40
C LEU A 26 -10.54 -5.85 13.12
N THR A 27 -10.31 -7.16 13.07
CA THR A 27 -11.18 -8.18 13.67
C THR A 27 -11.53 -7.94 15.14
N PRO A 28 -10.57 -7.71 16.07
CA PRO A 28 -10.90 -7.46 17.48
C PRO A 28 -11.55 -6.10 17.70
N VAL A 29 -11.50 -5.17 16.74
CA VAL A 29 -12.21 -3.88 16.82
C VAL A 29 -13.63 -4.05 16.30
N VAL A 30 -13.81 -4.68 15.13
CA VAL A 30 -15.09 -4.80 14.46
C VAL A 30 -16.01 -5.79 15.18
N TYR A 31 -15.52 -6.95 15.62
CA TYR A 31 -16.40 -7.97 16.19
C TYR A 31 -17.14 -7.53 17.46
N PRO A 32 -16.52 -6.84 18.45
CA PRO A 32 -17.23 -6.32 19.61
C PRO A 32 -18.32 -5.30 19.27
N LEU A 33 -18.16 -4.54 18.18
CA LEU A 33 -19.16 -3.56 17.72
C LEU A 33 -20.45 -4.22 17.20
N PHE A 34 -20.43 -5.50 16.85
CA PHE A 34 -21.57 -6.21 16.25
C PHE A 34 -22.18 -7.33 17.14
N GLY A 35 -21.56 -7.69 18.28
CA GLY A 35 -22.13 -8.64 19.26
C GLY A 35 -21.92 -10.14 18.95
N HIS A 36 -22.63 -11.03 19.64
CA HIS A 36 -22.36 -12.49 19.67
C HIS A 36 -23.10 -13.34 18.62
N ALA A 37 -24.10 -12.80 17.92
CA ALA A 37 -24.82 -13.50 16.86
C ALA A 37 -25.03 -12.55 15.67
N PHE A 38 -24.25 -12.75 14.60
CA PHE A 38 -24.33 -11.89 13.43
C PHE A 38 -25.57 -12.20 12.59
N THR A 39 -26.52 -11.27 12.54
CA THR A 39 -27.60 -11.28 11.55
C THR A 39 -27.03 -11.01 10.16
N LEU A 40 -27.81 -11.28 9.10
CA LEU A 40 -27.38 -11.00 7.73
C LEU A 40 -27.00 -9.52 7.51
N SER A 41 -27.73 -8.60 8.12
CA SER A 41 -27.43 -7.15 8.04
C SER A 41 -26.12 -6.79 8.73
N GLN A 42 -25.77 -7.44 9.84
CA GLN A 42 -24.49 -7.24 10.52
C GLN A 42 -23.32 -7.79 9.71
N ASN A 43 -23.47 -8.96 9.09
CA ASN A 43 -22.46 -9.51 8.17
C ASN A 43 -22.22 -8.60 6.96
N LEU A 44 -23.27 -7.97 6.41
CA LEU A 44 -23.14 -6.96 5.35
C LEU A 44 -22.38 -5.73 5.83
N GLY A 45 -22.66 -5.23 7.05
CA GLY A 45 -21.94 -4.11 7.65
C GLY A 45 -20.46 -4.40 7.87
N ILE A 46 -20.13 -5.56 8.44
CA ILE A 46 -18.75 -6.04 8.62
C ILE A 46 -18.05 -6.13 7.26
N SER A 47 -18.70 -6.76 6.27
CA SER A 47 -18.15 -6.90 4.92
C SER A 47 -17.87 -5.54 4.28
N ALA A 48 -18.79 -4.59 4.40
CA ALA A 48 -18.61 -3.22 3.89
C ALA A 48 -17.40 -2.51 4.54
N ILE A 49 -17.22 -2.65 5.86
CA ILE A 49 -16.06 -2.10 6.57
C ILE A 49 -14.76 -2.69 6.03
N PHE A 50 -14.69 -4.02 5.90
CA PHE A 50 -13.52 -4.71 5.35
C PHE A 50 -13.25 -4.31 3.88
N THR A 51 -14.30 -4.10 3.07
CA THR A 51 -14.17 -3.60 1.70
C THR A 51 -13.56 -2.20 1.67
N VAL A 52 -14.09 -1.26 2.47
CA VAL A 52 -13.56 0.12 2.56
C VAL A 52 -12.10 0.11 2.99
N VAL A 53 -11.77 -0.69 4.01
CA VAL A 53 -10.39 -0.83 4.49
C VAL A 53 -9.47 -1.41 3.44
N SER A 54 -9.92 -2.42 2.67
CA SER A 54 -9.15 -3.02 1.58
C SER A 54 -8.84 -1.99 0.48
N ILE A 55 -9.83 -1.16 0.10
CA ILE A 55 -9.67 -0.07 -0.88
C ILE A 55 -8.69 0.97 -0.35
N ALA A 56 -8.89 1.43 0.89
CA ALA A 56 -8.04 2.44 1.53
C ALA A 56 -6.59 1.99 1.60
N ARG A 57 -6.33 0.76 2.04
CA ARG A 57 -4.99 0.15 2.06
C ARG A 57 -4.34 0.19 0.68
N GLY A 58 -5.05 -0.29 -0.34
CA GLY A 58 -4.55 -0.31 -1.71
C GLY A 58 -4.21 1.10 -2.23
N TYR A 59 -4.98 2.12 -1.85
CA TYR A 59 -4.69 3.52 -2.18
C TYR A 59 -3.45 4.05 -1.44
N VAL A 60 -3.35 3.82 -0.12
CA VAL A 60 -2.22 4.29 0.71
C VAL A 60 -0.91 3.69 0.23
N ILE A 61 -0.85 2.39 -0.08
CA ILE A 61 0.35 1.72 -0.61
C ILE A 61 0.78 2.36 -1.94
N ARG A 62 -0.15 2.52 -2.89
CA ARG A 62 0.12 3.18 -4.18
C ARG A 62 0.67 4.60 -3.98
N ARG A 63 0.06 5.37 -3.08
CA ARG A 63 0.48 6.75 -2.81
C ARG A 63 1.87 6.81 -2.18
N TRP A 64 2.15 5.92 -1.23
CA TRP A 64 3.45 5.82 -0.57
C TRP A 64 4.55 5.41 -1.55
N ALA A 65 4.31 4.39 -2.37
CA ALA A 65 5.24 3.93 -3.40
C ALA A 65 5.56 5.05 -4.40
N ASN A 66 4.54 5.75 -4.91
CA ASN A 66 4.74 6.89 -5.82
C ASN A 66 5.54 8.02 -5.16
N ALA A 67 5.30 8.31 -3.88
CA ALA A 67 6.07 9.31 -3.15
C ALA A 67 7.54 8.90 -2.99
N ARG A 68 7.82 7.62 -2.70
CA ARG A 68 9.18 7.07 -2.60
C ARG A 68 9.92 7.11 -3.93
N ILE A 69 9.27 6.67 -5.01
CA ILE A 69 9.86 6.66 -6.37
C ILE A 69 10.17 8.09 -6.82
N ARG A 70 9.26 9.05 -6.63
CA ARG A 70 9.54 10.47 -6.94
C ARG A 70 10.75 10.99 -6.18
N ARG A 71 10.86 10.70 -4.88
CA ARG A 71 12.03 11.12 -4.08
C ARG A 71 13.33 10.51 -4.61
N ALA A 72 13.34 9.24 -4.98
CA ALA A 72 14.51 8.59 -5.57
C ALA A 72 14.88 9.22 -6.93
N ALA A 73 13.89 9.47 -7.80
CA ALA A 73 14.09 10.13 -9.08
C ALA A 73 14.68 11.55 -8.92
N TYR A 74 14.19 12.35 -7.96
CA TYR A 74 14.76 13.66 -7.66
C TYR A 74 16.22 13.57 -7.18
N ARG A 75 16.58 12.55 -6.40
CA ARG A 75 17.97 12.36 -5.94
C ARG A 75 18.91 12.05 -7.11
N LEU A 76 18.48 11.17 -8.02
CA LEU A 76 19.25 10.81 -9.21
C LEU A 76 19.37 11.98 -10.20
N ALA A 77 18.28 12.72 -10.43
CA ALA A 77 18.29 13.90 -11.28
C ALA A 77 19.18 15.04 -10.74
N ARG A 78 19.32 15.16 -9.40
CA ARG A 78 20.27 16.10 -8.78
C ARG A 78 21.72 15.62 -8.88
N ALA A 79 21.96 14.31 -8.80
CA ALA A 79 23.30 13.73 -8.95
C ALA A 79 23.82 13.79 -10.39
N GLN A 80 22.93 13.78 -11.38
CA GLN A 80 23.28 13.84 -12.80
C GLN A 80 23.42 15.25 -13.37
N ARG A 81 23.17 16.33 -12.61
CA ARG A 81 23.48 17.68 -13.10
C ARG A 81 25.00 17.79 -13.22
N PRO A 82 25.57 17.80 -14.44
CA PRO A 82 26.97 18.16 -14.59
C PRO A 82 27.03 19.62 -14.12
N THR A 83 27.94 19.92 -13.20
CA THR A 83 28.33 21.30 -12.93
C THR A 83 28.70 21.90 -14.28
N GLY A 84 27.81 22.78 -14.78
CA GLY A 84 28.04 23.53 -16.00
C GLY A 84 29.45 24.09 -15.96
N HIS A 85 30.19 23.69 -16.98
CA HIS A 85 31.36 24.34 -17.52
C HIS A 85 31.47 25.79 -17.03
N LYS A 86 32.48 26.05 -16.19
CA LYS A 86 33.01 27.40 -16.03
C LYS A 86 33.58 27.78 -17.40
N GLU A 87 32.79 28.47 -18.21
CA GLU A 87 33.31 29.20 -19.34
C GLU A 87 32.67 30.59 -19.32
N SER A 88 33.40 31.55 -18.76
CA SER A 88 33.34 32.96 -19.15
C SER A 88 34.53 33.68 -18.53
N THR A 89 35.47 34.04 -19.41
CA THR A 89 36.49 35.11 -19.34
C THR A 89 37.62 35.00 -18.33
#